data_AF-A0AB34GFJ7-F1
#
_entry.id   AF-A0AB34GFJ7-F1
#
_cell.length_a   1.000
_cell.length_b   1.000
_cell.length_c   1.000
_cell.angle_alpha   90.00
_cell.angle_beta   90.00
_cell.angle_gamma   90.00
#
_symmetry.space_group_name_H-M   'P 1'
#
loop_
_entity.id
_entity.type
_entity.pdbx_description
1 polymer ?
#
loop_
_entity_poly.entity_id
_entity_poly.type
_entity_poly.pdbx_seq_one_letter_code
_entity_poly.pdbx_strand_id
1 'polypeptide(L)'
;MVALCVMGWLGSVPVWGFPALHSPLFQPSPAPPLLRAALLWSVCFFLPLFVPSPLLGVPPILHSWLASPFIPQTSFQDIPAGSPDSPRHPDQLPSPLCFALTERLPRPASAGKGSGLMFPVALFQVFLSEWKERKVALSRLTRLEVRDDFLHGLRMLKSLQSEHVVTLLGYCEDDNSILTEYHPLGSLSSLEATLNLSKYRSTNTWQHRLQLALGYVAIIDFLHRSPLGTLVMCDSSDLPKTLSQYLLTANFSIVLNDLDALPLVNRSTGALVKCGHRELRGDFVAPEQLWPYGEDVPFHDDLMPAYDEKIDIWKIPDVSSFLLGHVEGSDMVRFHLFDIHKACKSQTPAERPTAQDVLDTYQKVLNLLRDTATSQTREML
;
A
#
# COMPACT_ATOMS: atom_id res chain seq x y z
N MET A 1 26.76 -49.76 -9.88
CA MET A 1 27.55 -50.49 -10.90
C MET A 1 27.12 -51.95 -10.86
N VAL A 2 26.93 -52.59 -12.01
CA VAL A 2 26.35 -53.94 -12.19
C VAL A 2 24.84 -54.05 -11.87
N ALA A 3 24.12 -54.65 -12.80
CA ALA A 3 22.70 -54.99 -12.73
C ALA A 3 22.56 -56.52 -12.85
N LEU A 4 21.39 -57.08 -12.51
CA LEU A 4 20.99 -58.43 -12.92
C LEU A 4 19.46 -58.56 -12.95
N CYS A 5 18.92 -58.89 -14.13
CA CYS A 5 17.52 -59.24 -14.37
C CYS A 5 17.27 -60.73 -14.08
N VAL A 6 16.03 -61.11 -13.73
CA VAL A 6 15.37 -62.32 -14.26
C VAL A 6 13.86 -62.04 -14.46
N MET A 7 13.28 -62.71 -15.46
CA MET A 7 11.89 -62.73 -15.96
C MET A 7 10.88 -63.37 -14.96
N GLY A 8 9.55 -63.39 -15.14
CA GLY A 8 8.62 -62.81 -16.15
C GLY A 8 7.34 -63.66 -16.36
N TRP A 9 6.26 -63.04 -16.89
CA TRP A 9 5.00 -63.65 -17.44
C TRP A 9 4.05 -64.36 -16.43
N LEU A 10 2.70 -64.44 -16.60
CA LEU A 10 1.84 -64.46 -17.82
C LEU A 10 0.34 -64.11 -17.54
N GLY A 11 -0.33 -63.41 -18.48
CA GLY A 11 -1.81 -63.46 -18.77
C GLY A 11 -2.79 -62.65 -17.89
N SER A 12 -3.99 -62.21 -18.35
CA SER A 12 -4.61 -62.14 -19.70
C SER A 12 -5.79 -61.14 -19.71
N VAL A 13 -6.22 -60.68 -20.91
CA VAL A 13 -7.27 -59.63 -21.16
C VAL A 13 -8.67 -60.23 -21.41
N PRO A 14 -9.79 -59.46 -21.38
CA PRO A 14 -10.35 -58.80 -22.60
C PRO A 14 -10.90 -57.36 -22.33
N VAL A 15 -10.63 -56.30 -23.10
CA VAL A 15 -11.02 -55.95 -24.50
C VAL A 15 -12.52 -55.73 -24.75
N TRP A 16 -12.91 -54.43 -24.74
CA TRP A 16 -13.85 -53.68 -25.59
C TRP A 16 -13.52 -52.18 -25.33
N GLY A 17 -13.62 -51.17 -26.21
CA GLY A 17 -13.86 -51.08 -27.66
C GLY A 17 -13.58 -49.62 -28.15
N PHE A 18 -13.58 -49.36 -29.46
CA PHE A 18 -13.37 -48.03 -30.10
C PHE A 18 -14.40 -47.85 -31.26
N PRO A 19 -14.78 -46.62 -31.69
CA PRO A 19 -13.97 -45.75 -32.59
C PRO A 19 -13.93 -44.26 -32.18
N ALA A 20 -12.87 -43.46 -32.33
CA ALA A 20 -11.92 -43.19 -33.43
C ALA A 20 -12.41 -42.16 -34.47
N LEU A 21 -11.75 -41.00 -34.51
CA LEU A 21 -11.78 -40.04 -35.64
C LEU A 21 -10.47 -39.23 -35.73
N HIS A 22 -10.15 -38.76 -36.93
CA HIS A 22 -8.79 -38.49 -37.42
C HIS A 22 -8.08 -37.20 -36.95
N SER A 23 -6.74 -37.27 -36.91
CA SER A 23 -5.80 -36.14 -37.04
C SER A 23 -5.28 -36.03 -38.49
N PRO A 24 -4.69 -34.88 -38.89
CA PRO A 24 -3.23 -34.83 -39.07
C PRO A 24 -2.60 -33.54 -38.47
N LEU A 25 -1.52 -33.62 -37.69
CA LEU A 25 -0.10 -33.67 -38.13
C LEU A 25 0.41 -32.44 -38.90
N PHE A 26 1.26 -31.65 -38.23
CA PHE A 26 2.28 -30.78 -38.85
C PHE A 26 3.59 -30.90 -38.05
N GLN A 27 4.73 -31.00 -38.74
CA GLN A 27 6.07 -31.15 -38.13
C GLN A 27 6.90 -29.85 -38.23
N PRO A 28 7.91 -29.65 -37.35
CA PRO A 28 8.77 -28.46 -37.35
C PRO A 28 10.15 -28.67 -38.00
N SER A 29 10.68 -27.65 -38.68
CA SER A 29 12.11 -27.44 -39.06
C SER A 29 12.27 -26.18 -39.95
N PRO A 30 13.49 -25.64 -40.17
CA PRO A 30 14.61 -25.41 -39.25
C PRO A 30 15.21 -23.97 -39.37
N ALA A 31 16.13 -23.59 -38.48
CA ALA A 31 16.91 -22.33 -38.60
C ALA A 31 18.20 -22.53 -39.43
N PRO A 32 18.63 -21.53 -40.24
CA PRO A 32 19.97 -20.93 -40.09
C PRO A 32 20.06 -19.45 -40.62
N PRO A 33 21.25 -18.81 -40.73
CA PRO A 33 22.39 -18.73 -39.81
C PRO A 33 22.79 -17.27 -39.45
N LEU A 34 23.87 -17.13 -38.66
CA LEU A 34 24.57 -15.88 -38.33
C LEU A 34 25.05 -15.08 -39.56
N LEU A 35 24.96 -13.74 -39.49
CA LEU A 35 25.84 -12.84 -40.25
C LEU A 35 26.58 -11.87 -39.31
N ARG A 36 27.91 -11.84 -39.42
CA ARG A 36 28.74 -10.75 -38.89
C ARG A 36 28.77 -9.61 -39.91
N ALA A 37 28.56 -8.38 -39.47
CA ALA A 37 28.94 -7.19 -40.23
C ALA A 37 29.68 -6.22 -39.29
N ALA A 38 30.93 -5.94 -39.62
CA ALA A 38 31.69 -4.81 -39.10
C ALA A 38 32.00 -3.89 -40.30
N LEU A 39 32.08 -2.58 -40.06
CA LEU A 39 32.64 -1.47 -40.85
C LEU A 39 31.87 -0.20 -40.38
N LEU A 40 32.46 0.67 -39.57
CA LEU A 40 33.44 1.74 -39.89
C LEU A 40 32.79 3.06 -40.32
N TRP A 41 33.43 4.16 -39.90
CA TRP A 41 33.14 5.59 -40.13
C TRP A 41 32.00 6.17 -39.25
N SER A 42 32.08 7.43 -38.78
CA SER A 42 33.12 8.46 -39.01
C SER A 42 33.36 9.37 -37.80
N VAL A 43 34.56 9.94 -37.74
CA VAL A 43 34.94 11.02 -36.81
C VAL A 43 34.32 12.32 -37.30
N CYS A 44 33.74 13.12 -36.41
CA CYS A 44 33.44 14.54 -36.66
C CYS A 44 33.90 15.43 -35.50
N PHE A 45 34.31 16.65 -35.84
CA PHE A 45 35.14 17.53 -35.04
C PHE A 45 34.34 18.65 -34.33
N PHE A 46 34.76 18.96 -33.10
CA PHE A 46 34.96 20.30 -32.52
C PHE A 46 33.87 21.40 -32.50
N LEU A 47 33.75 21.93 -31.27
CA LEU A 47 33.54 23.32 -30.82
C LEU A 47 32.12 23.86 -30.56
N PRO A 48 31.92 24.53 -29.40
CA PRO A 48 30.67 25.17 -29.02
C PRO A 48 30.65 26.67 -29.40
N LEU A 49 29.45 27.24 -29.51
CA LEU A 49 29.25 28.68 -29.53
C LEU A 49 28.70 29.15 -28.17
N PHE A 50 29.58 29.78 -27.40
CA PHE A 50 29.22 30.56 -26.21
C PHE A 50 28.56 31.88 -26.65
N VAL A 51 27.43 32.23 -26.04
CA VAL A 51 26.78 33.55 -26.20
C VAL A 51 26.57 34.15 -24.81
N PRO A 52 27.28 35.23 -24.43
CA PRO A 52 26.93 36.04 -23.28
C PRO A 52 26.02 37.20 -23.70
N SER A 53 25.04 37.54 -22.86
CA SER A 53 24.37 38.84 -22.87
C SER A 53 24.37 39.42 -21.45
N PRO A 54 24.61 40.74 -21.26
CA PRO A 54 24.81 41.36 -19.95
C PRO A 54 23.51 41.96 -19.39
N LEU A 55 23.64 42.89 -18.42
CA LEU A 55 22.59 43.66 -17.70
C LEU A 55 22.02 42.94 -16.47
N LEU A 56 21.76 43.54 -15.30
CA LEU A 56 21.97 44.89 -14.71
C LEU A 56 22.22 44.64 -13.19
N GLY A 57 22.96 45.44 -12.42
CA GLY A 57 22.72 46.86 -12.13
C GLY A 57 22.22 47.03 -10.68
N VAL A 58 23.14 47.02 -9.71
CA VAL A 58 22.86 47.19 -8.26
C VAL A 58 22.79 48.68 -7.88
N PRO A 59 21.86 49.07 -6.99
CA PRO A 59 22.02 50.24 -6.12
C PRO A 59 22.08 49.86 -4.63
N PRO A 60 23.04 50.38 -3.84
CA PRO A 60 23.04 50.28 -2.38
C PRO A 60 22.35 51.51 -1.74
N ILE A 61 22.00 51.43 -0.43
CA ILE A 61 22.27 52.45 0.62
C ILE A 61 21.63 52.06 1.98
N LEU A 62 22.41 52.29 3.06
CA LEU A 62 22.13 52.42 4.51
C LEU A 62 20.75 51.97 5.07
N HIS A 63 20.70 51.26 6.21
CA HIS A 63 21.02 51.89 7.51
C HIS A 63 21.55 50.97 8.62
N SER A 64 22.09 51.61 9.65
CA SER A 64 22.84 51.11 10.79
C SER A 64 22.00 50.61 11.99
N TRP A 65 22.51 49.58 12.68
CA TRP A 65 22.52 49.35 14.13
C TRP A 65 21.28 49.72 14.97
N LEU A 66 20.76 48.75 15.75
CA LEU A 66 20.61 48.90 17.22
C LEU A 66 20.30 47.57 17.94
N ALA A 67 20.60 47.58 19.24
CA ALA A 67 20.71 46.48 20.20
C ALA A 67 19.48 45.57 20.43
N SER A 68 19.77 44.35 20.89
CA SER A 68 18.83 43.48 21.63
C SER A 68 18.35 44.14 22.94
N PRO A 69 17.25 43.64 23.51
CA PRO A 69 17.35 43.17 24.88
C PRO A 69 16.80 41.75 25.12
N PHE A 70 17.06 41.27 26.34
CA PHE A 70 16.92 39.91 26.86
C PHE A 70 15.57 39.73 27.62
N ILE A 71 15.40 38.60 28.33
CA ILE A 71 14.45 38.34 29.45
C ILE A 71 13.00 37.93 29.06
N PRO A 72 12.34 36.93 29.71
CA PRO A 72 12.83 35.78 30.50
C PRO A 72 12.25 34.41 30.06
N GLN A 73 12.75 33.33 30.67
CA GLN A 73 12.04 32.05 30.77
C GLN A 73 10.88 32.15 31.78
N THR A 74 9.72 31.56 31.47
CA THR A 74 8.67 31.27 32.46
C THR A 74 8.46 29.77 32.57
N SER A 75 8.65 29.25 33.77
CA SER A 75 8.27 27.88 34.17
C SER A 75 6.78 27.64 33.95
N PHE A 76 6.42 26.49 33.38
CA PHE A 76 5.03 26.03 33.36
C PHE A 76 4.90 24.76 34.21
N GLN A 77 4.06 24.83 35.23
CA GLN A 77 3.70 23.70 36.10
C GLN A 77 2.49 22.97 35.52
N ASP A 78 2.49 21.65 35.71
CA ASP A 78 1.35 20.73 35.89
C ASP A 78 -0.01 21.07 35.22
N ILE A 79 -0.41 20.22 34.27
CA ILE A 79 -1.81 20.07 33.80
C ILE A 79 -2.21 18.60 33.97
N PRO A 80 -3.38 18.29 34.57
CA PRO A 80 -3.75 16.93 34.94
C PRO A 80 -4.30 16.09 33.77
N ALA A 81 -4.37 14.76 33.98
CA ALA A 81 -4.82 13.80 32.98
C ALA A 81 -6.31 13.96 32.61
N GLY A 82 -6.58 14.09 31.30
CA GLY A 82 -7.92 14.07 30.71
C GLY A 82 -8.34 12.69 30.19
N SER A 83 -9.64 12.40 30.23
CA SER A 83 -10.26 11.12 29.87
C SER A 83 -10.36 10.86 28.36
N PRO A 84 -10.45 9.58 27.92
CA PRO A 84 -10.53 9.22 26.52
C PRO A 84 -11.98 9.27 26.02
N ASP A 85 -12.40 10.40 25.43
CA ASP A 85 -13.46 10.50 24.41
C ASP A 85 -13.58 11.95 23.95
N SER A 86 -12.68 12.37 23.05
CA SER A 86 -12.77 13.66 22.34
C SER A 86 -12.01 13.58 21.01
N PRO A 87 -12.55 14.16 19.91
CA PRO A 87 -11.84 14.23 18.66
C PRO A 87 -10.56 15.06 18.81
N ARG A 88 -9.44 14.55 18.29
CA ARG A 88 -8.12 15.20 18.44
C ARG A 88 -8.07 16.50 17.63
N HIS A 89 -7.88 17.63 18.32
CA HIS A 89 -7.69 18.95 17.71
C HIS A 89 -6.38 19.01 16.88
N PRO A 90 -6.33 19.84 15.82
CA PRO A 90 -5.17 19.95 14.93
C PRO A 90 -3.89 20.55 15.56
N ASP A 91 -3.96 21.12 16.77
CA ASP A 91 -2.83 21.78 17.44
C ASP A 91 -1.79 20.83 18.09
N GLN A 92 -1.91 19.51 17.88
CA GLN A 92 -0.95 18.50 18.37
C GLN A 92 -0.15 17.82 17.24
N LEU A 93 0.14 18.55 16.16
CA LEU A 93 1.04 18.04 15.13
C LEU A 93 2.45 17.80 15.73
N PRO A 94 3.05 16.60 15.59
CA PRO A 94 4.30 16.28 16.24
C PRO A 94 5.44 17.17 15.73
N SER A 95 6.26 17.66 16.66
CA SER A 95 7.36 18.59 16.38
C SER A 95 8.43 17.95 15.47
N PRO A 96 9.17 18.74 14.66
CA PRO A 96 10.36 18.24 14.00
C PRO A 96 11.40 17.82 15.06
N LEU A 97 11.66 16.51 15.15
CA LEU A 97 12.51 15.89 16.18
C LEU A 97 13.97 15.73 15.72
N CYS A 98 14.43 16.48 14.69
CA CYS A 98 15.75 16.32 14.06
C CYS A 98 16.87 15.99 15.04
N PHE A 99 17.10 16.84 16.04
CA PHE A 99 18.17 16.65 17.03
C PHE A 99 18.01 15.38 17.89
N ALA A 100 16.77 15.02 18.26
CA ALA A 100 16.50 13.83 19.07
C ALA A 100 16.60 12.52 18.25
N LEU A 101 16.30 12.57 16.96
CA LEU A 101 16.40 11.44 16.01
C LEU A 101 17.86 11.15 15.61
N THR A 102 18.76 12.15 15.64
CA THR A 102 20.19 11.97 15.35
C THR A 102 21.02 11.48 16.54
N GLU A 103 20.69 11.88 17.77
CA GLU A 103 21.49 11.53 18.96
C GLU A 103 21.03 10.25 19.68
N ARG A 104 19.72 9.95 19.75
CA ARG A 104 19.20 8.86 20.60
C ARG A 104 18.79 7.59 19.87
N LEU A 105 18.54 7.67 18.56
CA LEU A 105 18.25 6.50 17.74
C LEU A 105 19.57 6.06 17.08
N PRO A 106 20.05 4.83 17.33
CA PRO A 106 21.37 4.42 16.86
C PRO A 106 21.47 4.63 15.35
N ARG A 107 22.55 5.33 14.93
CA ARG A 107 23.02 5.24 13.54
C ARG A 107 23.22 3.76 13.23
N PRO A 108 22.92 3.28 12.00
CA PRO A 108 23.05 1.87 11.66
C PRO A 108 24.49 1.42 11.90
N ALA A 109 24.72 0.79 13.05
CA ALA A 109 25.99 0.17 13.37
C ALA A 109 26.19 -0.99 12.39
N SER A 110 27.40 -1.06 11.83
CA SER A 110 27.87 -2.20 11.05
C SER A 110 27.54 -3.52 11.77
N ALA A 111 26.49 -4.21 11.31
CA ALA A 111 26.02 -5.53 11.73
C ALA A 111 26.36 -5.93 13.19
N GLY A 112 25.82 -5.22 14.18
CA GLY A 112 26.14 -5.44 15.60
C GLY A 112 24.95 -5.29 16.54
N LYS A 113 24.31 -6.42 16.90
CA LYS A 113 23.36 -6.65 18.01
C LYS A 113 22.69 -5.39 18.62
N GLY A 114 21.47 -5.07 18.18
CA GLY A 114 20.58 -4.16 18.92
C GLY A 114 19.39 -3.67 18.10
N SER A 115 19.67 -2.91 17.03
CA SER A 115 18.66 -2.36 16.12
C SER A 115 18.40 -3.31 14.95
N GLY A 116 17.28 -4.03 14.99
CA GLY A 116 16.84 -4.86 13.86
C GLY A 116 16.31 -3.98 12.73
N LEU A 117 16.95 -4.05 11.55
CA LEU A 117 16.28 -3.72 10.29
C LEU A 117 15.04 -4.60 10.21
N MET A 118 13.86 -4.00 10.12
CA MET A 118 12.62 -4.76 10.02
C MET A 118 12.48 -5.29 8.60
N PHE A 119 12.27 -4.40 7.64
CA PHE A 119 12.18 -4.71 6.22
C PHE A 119 12.62 -3.49 5.38
N PRO A 120 13.23 -3.69 4.20
CA PRO A 120 13.32 -2.66 3.19
C PRO A 120 11.97 -2.54 2.45
N VAL A 121 11.41 -1.33 2.45
CA VAL A 121 10.35 -0.90 1.53
C VAL A 121 11.04 -0.22 0.33
N ALA A 122 10.37 -0.08 -0.81
CA ALA A 122 10.98 0.46 -2.03
C ALA A 122 11.61 1.87 -1.83
N LEU A 123 11.05 2.66 -0.92
CA LEU A 123 11.49 4.01 -0.58
C LEU A 123 12.30 4.06 0.75
N PHE A 124 11.89 3.26 1.74
CA PHE A 124 12.38 3.34 3.13
C PHE A 124 13.15 2.11 3.63
N GLN A 125 14.14 2.34 4.50
CA GLN A 125 14.58 1.34 5.49
C GLN A 125 13.86 1.62 6.81
N VAL A 126 13.10 0.62 7.29
CA VAL A 126 12.34 0.71 8.54
C VAL A 126 13.09 -0.02 9.65
N PHE A 127 13.37 0.67 10.75
CA PHE A 127 14.09 0.15 11.91
C PHE A 127 13.19 0.11 13.15
N LEU A 128 13.13 -1.04 13.82
CA LEU A 128 12.59 -1.09 15.17
C LEU A 128 13.54 -0.35 16.11
N SER A 129 13.01 0.66 16.77
CA SER A 129 13.74 1.58 17.63
C SER A 129 13.01 1.83 18.95
N GLU A 130 13.64 2.55 19.87
CA GLU A 130 13.06 2.91 21.17
C GLU A 130 13.21 4.42 21.43
N TRP A 131 12.12 5.07 21.85
CA TRP A 131 12.11 6.49 22.19
C TRP A 131 11.19 6.71 23.38
N LYS A 132 11.70 7.34 24.45
CA LYS A 132 10.99 7.55 25.73
C LYS A 132 10.36 6.25 26.26
N GLU A 133 11.15 5.17 26.32
CA GLU A 133 10.73 3.82 26.79
C GLU A 133 9.57 3.18 25.97
N ARG A 134 9.22 3.76 24.82
CA ARG A 134 8.25 3.21 23.87
C ARG A 134 8.95 2.67 22.63
N LYS A 135 8.49 1.52 22.15
CA LYS A 135 8.89 0.99 20.84
C LYS A 135 8.29 1.87 19.74
N VAL A 136 9.11 2.22 18.76
CA VAL A 136 8.79 3.12 17.65
C VAL A 136 9.38 2.60 16.35
N ALA A 137 8.73 2.88 15.23
CA ALA A 137 9.24 2.57 13.90
C ALA A 137 9.94 3.82 13.35
N LEU A 138 11.22 3.68 12.99
CA LEU A 138 11.99 4.73 12.34
C LEU A 138 12.16 4.39 10.87
N SER A 139 11.50 5.14 10.00
CA SER A 139 11.62 5.04 8.54
C SER A 139 12.64 6.07 8.06
N ARG A 140 13.75 5.62 7.45
CA ARG A 140 14.75 6.49 6.80
C ARG A 140 14.72 6.30 5.29
N LEU A 141 14.74 7.42 4.55
CA LEU A 141 14.84 7.42 3.09
C LEU A 141 16.13 6.72 2.64
N THR A 142 16.02 5.84 1.65
CA THR A 142 17.17 5.05 1.17
C THR A 142 17.93 5.68 0.00
N ARG A 143 17.27 6.56 -0.75
CA ARG A 143 17.68 7.09 -2.05
C ARG A 143 17.19 8.52 -2.18
N LEU A 144 18.07 9.45 -2.55
CA LEU A 144 17.71 10.87 -2.64
C LEU A 144 16.89 11.18 -3.90
N GLU A 145 16.95 10.30 -4.90
CA GLU A 145 16.21 10.37 -6.16
C GLU A 145 14.68 10.31 -5.97
N VAL A 146 14.22 9.81 -4.82
CA VAL A 146 12.80 9.66 -4.43
C VAL A 146 12.44 10.54 -3.22
N ARG A 147 13.19 11.64 -3.00
CA ARG A 147 12.93 12.59 -1.92
C ARG A 147 11.57 13.31 -2.07
N ASP A 148 11.09 13.52 -3.30
CA ASP A 148 9.81 14.19 -3.52
C ASP A 148 8.63 13.29 -3.13
N ASP A 149 8.71 11.99 -3.38
CA ASP A 149 7.74 10.99 -2.91
C ASP A 149 7.72 10.96 -1.37
N PHE A 150 8.90 10.93 -0.73
CA PHE A 150 9.05 11.04 0.73
C PHE A 150 8.41 12.31 1.30
N LEU A 151 8.62 13.47 0.66
CA LEU A 151 8.04 14.75 1.10
C LEU A 151 6.52 14.82 0.80
N HIS A 152 6.01 14.09 -0.19
CA HIS A 152 4.58 13.89 -0.39
C HIS A 152 3.99 13.02 0.73
N GLY A 153 4.54 11.83 0.96
CA GLY A 153 4.12 10.89 2.00
C GLY A 153 4.12 11.52 3.40
N LEU A 154 5.17 12.26 3.76
CA LEU A 154 5.22 13.01 5.02
C LEU A 154 4.12 14.08 5.13
N ARG A 155 3.80 14.80 4.04
CA ARG A 155 2.68 15.76 4.02
C ARG A 155 1.32 15.08 4.16
N MET A 156 1.12 13.95 3.50
CA MET A 156 -0.10 13.14 3.64
C MET A 156 -0.24 12.62 5.07
N LEU A 157 0.81 11.99 5.60
CA LEU A 157 0.85 11.45 6.96
C LEU A 157 0.60 12.52 8.03
N LYS A 158 1.13 13.75 7.86
CA LYS A 158 0.84 14.91 8.73
C LYS A 158 -0.63 15.36 8.65
N SER A 159 -1.21 15.37 7.45
CA SER A 159 -2.54 15.94 7.18
C SER A 159 -3.70 14.96 7.43
N LEU A 160 -3.42 13.66 7.42
CA LEU A 160 -4.40 12.58 7.50
C LEU A 160 -4.40 11.84 8.85
N GLN A 161 -3.72 12.38 9.87
CA GLN A 161 -3.72 11.83 11.24
C GLN A 161 -5.16 11.63 11.75
N SER A 162 -5.51 10.37 12.00
CA SER A 162 -6.86 9.90 12.31
C SER A 162 -6.77 8.52 12.97
N GLU A 163 -7.89 7.85 13.22
CA GLU A 163 -7.88 6.43 13.61
C GLU A 163 -7.51 5.48 12.45
N HIS A 164 -7.59 5.97 11.20
CA HIS A 164 -7.36 5.20 9.97
C HIS A 164 -5.90 5.17 9.52
N VAL A 165 -5.05 6.02 10.09
CA VAL A 165 -3.65 6.23 9.67
C VAL A 165 -2.71 6.01 10.85
N VAL A 166 -1.53 5.46 10.59
CA VAL A 166 -0.49 5.22 11.62
C VAL A 166 -0.13 6.50 12.37
N THR A 167 -0.02 6.40 13.71
CA THR A 167 0.32 7.54 14.56
C THR A 167 1.72 8.08 14.21
N LEU A 168 1.79 9.32 13.74
CA LEU A 168 3.05 10.05 13.57
C LEU A 168 3.53 10.55 14.94
N LEU A 169 4.78 10.25 15.29
CA LEU A 169 5.41 10.64 16.56
C LEU A 169 6.45 11.76 16.39
N GLY A 170 6.96 11.94 15.18
CA GLY A 170 7.90 13.00 14.81
C GLY A 170 8.54 12.75 13.45
N TYR A 171 9.28 13.73 12.97
CA TYR A 171 9.98 13.64 11.68
C TYR A 171 11.21 14.55 11.65
N CYS A 172 12.05 14.39 10.65
CA CYS A 172 13.10 15.32 10.27
C CYS A 172 13.26 15.34 8.75
N GLU A 173 13.04 16.51 8.14
CA GLU A 173 13.13 16.71 6.68
C GLU A 173 14.59 16.83 6.20
N ASP A 174 15.50 17.26 7.09
CA ASP A 174 16.95 17.29 6.82
C ASP A 174 17.53 15.87 6.77
N ASP A 175 17.24 15.05 7.79
CA ASP A 175 17.68 13.65 7.91
C ASP A 175 16.80 12.66 7.11
N ASN A 176 15.82 13.13 6.34
CA ASN A 176 14.83 12.32 5.60
C ASN A 176 14.27 11.15 6.44
N SER A 177 13.86 11.46 7.67
CA SER A 177 13.52 10.46 8.70
C SER A 177 12.10 10.70 9.22
N ILE A 178 11.30 9.65 9.33
CA ILE A 178 9.95 9.67 9.90
C ILE A 178 9.90 8.70 11.08
N LEU A 179 9.27 9.11 12.18
CA LEU A 179 9.07 8.31 13.38
C LEU A 179 7.58 8.06 13.59
N THR A 180 7.16 6.79 13.55
CA THR A 180 5.77 6.36 13.76
C THR A 180 5.65 5.39 14.94
N GLU A 181 4.42 5.18 15.40
CA GLU A 181 4.11 4.15 16.38
C GLU A 181 4.43 2.74 15.85
N TYR A 182 5.08 1.91 16.67
CA TYR A 182 5.43 0.55 16.29
C TYR A 182 4.26 -0.42 16.51
N HIS A 183 3.77 -1.03 15.43
CA HIS A 183 2.77 -2.09 15.50
C HIS A 183 3.43 -3.48 15.41
N PRO A 184 3.42 -4.29 16.49
CA PRO A 184 4.22 -5.52 16.58
C PRO A 184 3.70 -6.69 15.75
N LEU A 185 2.49 -6.60 15.19
CA LEU A 185 1.95 -7.58 14.23
C LEU A 185 2.34 -7.24 12.79
N GLY A 186 2.93 -6.06 12.55
CA GLY A 186 3.51 -5.67 11.26
C GLY A 186 2.49 -5.55 10.14
N SER A 187 2.94 -5.82 8.91
CA SER A 187 2.14 -5.78 7.70
C SER A 187 0.90 -6.68 7.76
N LEU A 188 -0.21 -6.19 7.20
CA LEU A 188 -1.46 -6.93 7.04
C LEU A 188 -1.28 -8.20 6.18
N SER A 189 -0.25 -8.26 5.33
CA SER A 189 0.13 -9.48 4.61
C SER A 189 0.52 -10.66 5.51
N SER A 190 0.83 -10.41 6.78
CA SER A 190 1.15 -11.45 7.77
C SER A 190 -0.07 -12.01 8.52
N LEU A 191 -1.30 -11.56 8.20
CA LEU A 191 -2.51 -11.85 8.96
C LEU A 191 -2.74 -13.35 9.25
N GLU A 192 -2.64 -14.22 8.23
CA GLU A 192 -2.84 -15.67 8.41
C GLU A 192 -1.76 -16.29 9.31
N ALA A 193 -0.50 -15.89 9.16
CA ALA A 193 0.57 -16.35 10.05
C ALA A 193 0.31 -15.91 11.50
N THR A 194 -0.16 -14.67 11.69
CA THR A 194 -0.52 -14.11 12.99
C THR A 194 -1.71 -14.84 13.64
N LEU A 195 -2.81 -15.05 12.92
CA LEU A 195 -4.03 -15.69 13.44
C LEU A 195 -3.88 -17.20 13.68
N ASN A 196 -2.85 -17.84 13.10
CA ASN A 196 -2.48 -19.22 13.40
C ASN A 196 -1.62 -19.37 14.68
N LEU A 197 -1.10 -18.27 15.25
CA LEU A 197 -0.41 -18.33 16.55
C LEU A 197 -1.41 -18.67 17.65
N SER A 198 -1.03 -19.58 18.56
CA SER A 198 -1.88 -20.02 19.69
C SER A 198 -2.45 -18.86 20.51
N LYS A 199 -1.67 -17.79 20.70
CA LYS A 199 -2.07 -16.56 21.40
C LYS A 199 -3.27 -15.83 20.76
N TYR A 200 -3.42 -15.92 19.44
CA TYR A 200 -4.42 -15.18 18.67
C TYR A 200 -5.47 -16.10 18.02
N ARG A 201 -5.49 -17.38 18.40
CA ARG A 201 -6.43 -18.36 17.83
C ARG A 201 -7.89 -18.04 18.16
N SER A 202 -8.16 -17.39 19.30
CA SER A 202 -9.50 -16.94 19.70
C SER A 202 -10.03 -15.76 18.88
N THR A 203 -9.16 -14.94 18.27
CA THR A 203 -9.57 -13.88 17.34
C THR A 203 -9.70 -14.37 15.90
N ASN A 204 -9.27 -15.61 15.58
CA ASN A 204 -9.37 -16.21 14.25
C ASN A 204 -10.80 -16.72 13.94
N THR A 205 -11.74 -15.77 13.81
CA THR A 205 -13.18 -15.99 13.66
C THR A 205 -13.74 -15.12 12.53
N TRP A 206 -14.84 -15.54 11.89
CA TRP A 206 -15.43 -14.75 10.79
C TRP A 206 -15.86 -13.35 11.24
N GLN A 207 -16.29 -13.17 12.51
CA GLN A 207 -16.71 -11.88 13.07
C GLN A 207 -15.54 -10.89 13.08
N HIS A 208 -14.41 -11.27 13.67
CA HIS A 208 -13.22 -10.40 13.73
C HIS A 208 -12.61 -10.18 12.35
N ARG A 209 -12.66 -11.18 11.46
CA ARG A 209 -12.21 -11.04 10.07
C ARG A 209 -13.09 -10.12 9.24
N LEU A 210 -14.41 -10.12 9.44
CA LEU A 210 -15.32 -9.14 8.85
C LEU A 210 -15.13 -7.74 9.46
N GLN A 211 -14.78 -7.62 10.75
CA GLN A 211 -14.38 -6.35 11.37
C GLN A 211 -13.07 -5.80 10.77
N LEU A 212 -12.10 -6.66 10.45
CA LEU A 212 -10.91 -6.25 9.69
C LEU A 212 -11.30 -5.75 8.29
N ALA A 213 -12.19 -6.45 7.58
CA ALA A 213 -12.66 -6.01 6.26
C ALA A 213 -13.44 -4.67 6.32
N LEU A 214 -14.27 -4.46 7.35
CA LEU A 214 -14.89 -3.17 7.67
C LEU A 214 -13.85 -2.07 7.89
N GLY A 215 -12.82 -2.35 8.70
CA GLY A 215 -11.73 -1.40 8.97
C GLY A 215 -10.96 -1.00 7.70
N TYR A 216 -10.70 -1.95 6.80
CA TYR A 216 -10.11 -1.65 5.50
C TYR A 216 -11.00 -0.75 4.64
N VAL A 217 -12.29 -1.07 4.49
CA VAL A 217 -13.22 -0.24 3.70
C VAL A 217 -13.39 1.15 4.31
N ALA A 218 -13.39 1.28 5.64
CA ALA A 218 -13.44 2.57 6.32
C ALA A 218 -12.21 3.45 6.03
N ILE A 219 -11.03 2.86 5.86
CA ILE A 219 -9.83 3.61 5.42
C ILE A 219 -9.99 4.10 3.98
N ILE A 220 -10.47 3.27 3.06
CA ILE A 220 -10.70 3.68 1.66
C ILE A 220 -11.73 4.82 1.61
N ASP A 221 -12.82 4.71 2.35
CA ASP A 221 -13.83 5.74 2.47
C ASP A 221 -13.29 7.06 3.08
N PHE A 222 -12.43 6.96 4.11
CA PHE A 222 -11.73 8.12 4.67
C PHE A 222 -10.80 8.80 3.65
N LEU A 223 -10.09 8.05 2.81
CA LEU A 223 -9.27 8.62 1.72
C LEU A 223 -10.15 9.31 0.67
N HIS A 224 -11.27 8.70 0.29
CA HIS A 224 -12.20 9.25 -0.71
C HIS A 224 -12.89 10.52 -0.25
N ARG A 225 -13.03 10.69 1.08
CA ARG A 225 -13.66 11.84 1.76
C ARG A 225 -12.68 12.66 2.61
N SER A 226 -11.38 12.61 2.29
CA SER A 226 -10.33 13.19 3.14
C SER A 226 -10.42 14.73 3.23
N PRO A 227 -9.85 15.36 4.27
CA PRO A 227 -9.80 16.83 4.38
C PRO A 227 -8.99 17.51 3.27
N LEU A 228 -8.23 16.75 2.47
CA LEU A 228 -7.49 17.24 1.30
C LEU A 228 -8.29 17.08 -0.01
N GLY A 229 -9.48 16.47 0.04
CA GLY A 229 -10.29 16.04 -1.10
C GLY A 229 -10.16 14.53 -1.35
N THR A 230 -10.64 14.07 -2.51
CA THR A 230 -10.70 12.63 -2.85
C THR A 230 -9.32 12.11 -3.25
N LEU A 231 -8.69 11.37 -2.33
CA LEU A 231 -7.40 10.71 -2.56
C LEU A 231 -7.60 9.28 -3.04
N VAL A 232 -6.68 8.79 -3.87
CA VAL A 232 -6.75 7.44 -4.47
C VAL A 232 -5.55 6.60 -4.04
N MET A 233 -5.76 5.34 -3.65
CA MET A 233 -4.68 4.49 -3.11
C MET A 233 -3.87 3.83 -4.23
N CYS A 234 -2.99 4.59 -4.89
CA CYS A 234 -2.35 4.14 -6.12
C CYS A 234 -1.31 3.01 -5.98
N ASP A 235 -0.66 2.83 -4.81
CA ASP A 235 0.37 1.79 -4.64
C ASP A 235 -0.24 0.40 -4.32
N SER A 236 -1.16 -0.03 -5.19
CA SER A 236 -2.03 -1.19 -5.03
C SER A 236 -2.16 -1.98 -6.35
N SER A 237 -1.02 -2.38 -6.92
CA SER A 237 -0.94 -3.13 -8.20
C SER A 237 -1.40 -4.59 -8.11
N ASP A 238 -1.22 -5.19 -6.95
CA ASP A 238 -1.51 -6.61 -6.66
C ASP A 238 -1.87 -6.77 -5.18
N LEU A 239 -2.41 -7.93 -4.80
CA LEU A 239 -2.85 -8.18 -3.42
C LEU A 239 -1.70 -8.09 -2.40
N PRO A 240 -0.55 -8.79 -2.55
CA PRO A 240 0.59 -8.64 -1.63
C PRO A 240 1.06 -7.20 -1.46
N LYS A 241 1.18 -6.46 -2.57
CA LYS A 241 1.60 -5.05 -2.57
C LYS A 241 0.58 -4.16 -1.86
N THR A 242 -0.71 -4.34 -2.14
CA THR A 242 -1.81 -3.64 -1.46
C THR A 242 -1.79 -3.89 0.05
N LEU A 243 -1.59 -5.14 0.48
CA LEU A 243 -1.55 -5.50 1.90
C LEU A 243 -0.32 -4.94 2.63
N SER A 244 0.79 -4.70 1.94
CA SER A 244 2.00 -4.11 2.54
C SER A 244 1.87 -2.64 2.97
N GLN A 245 0.86 -1.94 2.44
CA GLN A 245 0.60 -0.53 2.76
C GLN A 245 -0.08 -0.33 4.13
N TYR A 246 -0.58 -1.42 4.72
CA TYR A 246 -1.38 -1.42 5.95
C TYR A 246 -0.69 -2.21 7.05
N LEU A 247 -0.85 -1.73 8.29
CA LEU A 247 -0.37 -2.41 9.50
C LEU A 247 -1.54 -2.97 10.30
N LEU A 248 -1.31 -4.13 10.93
CA LEU A 248 -2.22 -4.73 11.90
C LEU A 248 -1.83 -4.27 13.32
N THR A 249 -2.74 -3.58 14.00
CA THR A 249 -2.49 -3.09 15.37
C THR A 249 -2.60 -4.23 16.40
N ALA A 250 -2.03 -4.02 17.59
CA ALA A 250 -2.11 -5.01 18.68
C ALA A 250 -3.56 -5.32 19.14
N ASN A 251 -4.51 -4.45 18.79
CA ASN A 251 -5.94 -4.58 19.09
C ASN A 251 -6.75 -5.18 17.92
N PHE A 252 -6.09 -5.72 16.89
CA PHE A 252 -6.73 -6.23 15.66
C PHE A 252 -7.55 -5.19 14.90
N SER A 253 -7.04 -3.96 14.83
CA SER A 253 -7.48 -2.93 13.89
C SER A 253 -6.50 -2.81 12.73
N ILE A 254 -6.93 -2.23 11.61
CA ILE A 254 -6.06 -1.92 10.46
C ILE A 254 -5.78 -0.41 10.46
N VAL A 255 -4.54 -0.01 10.16
CA VAL A 255 -4.17 1.38 9.87
C VAL A 255 -3.36 1.47 8.57
N LEU A 256 -3.54 2.54 7.80
CA LEU A 256 -2.71 2.88 6.66
C LEU A 256 -1.34 3.41 7.14
N ASN A 257 -0.26 2.91 6.55
CA ASN A 257 1.11 3.26 6.94
C ASN A 257 1.92 3.91 5.82
N ASP A 258 1.72 3.46 4.58
CA ASP A 258 2.40 4.01 3.40
C ASP A 258 1.43 4.93 2.67
N LEU A 259 1.82 6.20 2.49
CA LEU A 259 0.97 7.28 1.96
C LEU A 259 1.67 8.03 0.81
N ASP A 260 2.71 7.42 0.23
CA ASP A 260 3.62 8.11 -0.68
C ASP A 260 3.01 8.29 -2.09
N ALA A 261 1.98 7.49 -2.44
CA ALA A 261 1.27 7.54 -3.71
C ALA A 261 -0.24 7.78 -3.53
N LEU A 262 -0.62 8.97 -3.03
CA LEU A 262 -2.00 9.41 -2.87
C LEU A 262 -2.32 10.63 -3.77
N PRO A 263 -2.47 10.45 -5.10
CA PRO A 263 -2.87 11.54 -5.98
C PRO A 263 -4.32 11.97 -5.71
N LEU A 264 -4.58 13.26 -5.94
CA LEU A 264 -5.87 13.91 -5.71
C LEU A 264 -6.74 13.90 -6.98
N VAL A 265 -7.93 13.30 -6.89
CA VAL A 265 -9.02 13.49 -7.86
C VAL A 265 -9.77 14.77 -7.49
N ASN A 266 -9.89 15.71 -8.45
CA ASN A 266 -10.67 16.92 -8.26
C ASN A 266 -11.88 16.94 -9.21
N ARG A 267 -13.02 16.47 -8.69
CA ARG A 267 -14.30 16.45 -9.40
C ARG A 267 -14.80 17.84 -9.83
N SER A 268 -14.41 18.92 -9.15
CA SER A 268 -14.84 20.29 -9.49
C SER A 268 -14.11 20.87 -10.73
N THR A 269 -12.88 20.42 -10.98
CA THR A 269 -12.09 20.82 -12.17
C THR A 269 -12.02 19.72 -13.23
N GLY A 270 -12.64 18.56 -12.99
CA GLY A 270 -12.52 17.38 -13.84
C GLY A 270 -11.13 16.74 -13.84
N ALA A 271 -10.28 17.03 -12.84
CA ALA A 271 -8.94 16.45 -12.78
C ALA A 271 -9.00 15.01 -12.27
N LEU A 272 -8.51 14.10 -13.12
CA LEU A 272 -8.39 12.66 -12.89
C LEU A 272 -6.92 12.29 -12.61
N VAL A 273 -6.68 11.04 -12.22
CA VAL A 273 -5.35 10.55 -11.80
C VAL A 273 -4.84 9.40 -12.65
N LYS A 274 -3.53 9.13 -12.59
CA LYS A 274 -2.87 7.91 -13.07
C LYS A 274 -1.93 7.39 -11.98
N CYS A 275 -1.86 6.07 -11.82
CA CYS A 275 -1.04 5.42 -10.79
C CYS A 275 0.35 5.08 -11.34
N GLY A 276 1.19 6.12 -11.47
CA GLY A 276 2.54 6.02 -12.01
C GLY A 276 2.60 6.05 -13.55
N HIS A 277 3.81 5.91 -14.08
CA HIS A 277 4.15 6.12 -15.50
C HIS A 277 4.47 4.83 -16.28
N ARG A 278 4.03 3.68 -15.76
CA ARG A 278 4.29 2.37 -16.37
C ARG A 278 2.98 1.66 -16.63
N GLU A 279 2.96 0.87 -17.70
CA GLU A 279 1.83 0.02 -18.04
C GLU A 279 1.48 -0.93 -16.87
N LEU A 280 0.19 -0.96 -16.50
CA LEU A 280 -0.36 -1.88 -15.51
C LEU A 280 -1.04 -3.05 -16.24
N ARG A 281 -0.96 -4.25 -15.65
CA ARG A 281 -1.44 -5.51 -16.25
C ARG A 281 -2.07 -6.44 -15.21
N GLY A 282 -2.95 -7.33 -15.67
CA GLY A 282 -3.64 -8.33 -14.85
C GLY A 282 -4.95 -7.82 -14.24
N ASP A 283 -5.70 -8.72 -13.61
CA ASP A 283 -7.12 -8.49 -13.26
C ASP A 283 -7.33 -7.83 -11.89
N PHE A 284 -6.26 -7.64 -11.10
CA PHE A 284 -6.32 -6.99 -9.78
C PHE A 284 -6.45 -5.47 -9.88
N VAL A 285 -5.77 -4.85 -10.84
CA VAL A 285 -6.01 -3.44 -11.19
C VAL A 285 -7.36 -3.30 -11.88
N ALA A 286 -7.99 -2.13 -11.80
CA ALA A 286 -9.29 -1.93 -12.43
C ALA A 286 -9.16 -1.91 -13.97
N PRO A 287 -10.19 -2.30 -14.75
CA PRO A 287 -10.11 -2.39 -16.21
C PRO A 287 -9.65 -1.09 -16.89
N GLU A 288 -10.08 0.06 -16.38
CA GLU A 288 -9.68 1.40 -16.86
C GLU A 288 -8.22 1.78 -16.53
N GLN A 289 -7.52 0.99 -15.71
CA GLN A 289 -6.08 1.11 -15.48
C GLN A 289 -5.25 0.37 -16.54
N LEU A 290 -5.88 -0.47 -17.37
CA LEU A 290 -5.21 -1.21 -18.43
C LEU A 290 -5.10 -0.38 -19.71
N TRP A 291 -4.07 -0.66 -20.50
CA TRP A 291 -3.84 0.02 -21.78
C TRP A 291 -4.98 -0.28 -22.77
N PRO A 292 -5.75 0.74 -23.23
CA PRO A 292 -7.02 0.49 -23.92
C PRO A 292 -6.89 0.32 -25.44
N TYR A 293 -5.71 0.53 -26.02
CA TYR A 293 -5.51 0.57 -27.48
C TYR A 293 -5.05 -0.76 -28.09
N GLY A 294 -5.00 -1.84 -27.30
CA GLY A 294 -4.60 -3.18 -27.74
C GLY A 294 -3.08 -3.36 -27.92
N GLU A 295 -2.67 -4.54 -28.39
CA GLU A 295 -1.26 -4.93 -28.51
C GLU A 295 -0.53 -4.26 -29.69
N ASP A 296 -1.27 -3.82 -30.72
CA ASP A 296 -0.71 -3.19 -31.93
C ASP A 296 -0.16 -1.77 -31.67
N VAL A 297 -0.57 -1.13 -30.58
CA VAL A 297 -0.11 0.21 -30.19
C VAL A 297 0.76 0.09 -28.94
N PRO A 298 2.07 0.40 -28.99
CA PRO A 298 2.94 0.39 -27.82
C PRO A 298 2.44 1.33 -26.71
N PHE A 299 2.63 0.95 -25.45
CA PHE A 299 2.27 1.79 -24.31
C PHE A 299 3.02 3.13 -24.33
N HIS A 300 2.26 4.22 -24.24
CA HIS A 300 2.78 5.57 -24.03
C HIS A 300 1.96 6.25 -22.92
N ASP A 301 2.65 6.69 -21.85
CA ASP A 301 1.98 7.26 -20.66
C ASP A 301 1.13 8.50 -21.00
N ASP A 302 1.57 9.34 -21.95
CA ASP A 302 0.84 10.53 -22.39
C ASP A 302 -0.50 10.22 -23.09
N LEU A 303 -0.67 8.99 -23.60
CA LEU A 303 -1.89 8.52 -24.26
C LEU A 303 -2.80 7.70 -23.33
N MET A 304 -2.29 7.31 -22.16
CA MET A 304 -3.05 6.54 -21.17
C MET A 304 -4.17 7.42 -20.58
N PRO A 305 -5.46 7.03 -20.70
CA PRO A 305 -6.54 7.76 -20.06
C PRO A 305 -6.38 7.78 -18.53
N ALA A 306 -6.69 8.93 -17.92
CA ALA A 306 -6.76 9.06 -16.48
C ALA A 306 -8.11 8.56 -15.94
N TYR A 307 -8.13 8.18 -14.66
CA TYR A 307 -9.27 7.55 -13.98
C TYR A 307 -9.50 8.18 -12.59
N ASP A 308 -10.57 7.77 -11.88
CA ASP A 308 -10.96 8.32 -10.57
C ASP A 308 -10.80 7.29 -9.42
N GLU A 309 -11.36 7.58 -8.24
CA GLU A 309 -11.22 6.75 -7.06
C GLU A 309 -11.93 5.38 -7.13
N LYS A 310 -12.71 5.15 -8.20
CA LYS A 310 -13.41 3.88 -8.43
C LYS A 310 -12.47 2.71 -8.70
N ILE A 311 -11.17 2.97 -8.96
CA ILE A 311 -10.14 1.93 -9.01
C ILE A 311 -9.88 1.27 -7.64
N ASP A 312 -10.11 1.99 -6.53
CA ASP A 312 -9.96 1.43 -5.19
C ASP A 312 -11.16 0.52 -4.88
N ILE A 313 -12.36 0.96 -5.26
CA ILE A 313 -13.61 0.20 -5.10
C ILE A 313 -13.51 -1.17 -5.79
N TRP A 314 -12.90 -1.22 -6.99
CA TRP A 314 -12.64 -2.46 -7.72
C TRP A 314 -11.86 -3.50 -6.91
N LYS A 315 -10.95 -3.07 -6.04
CA LYS A 315 -10.01 -3.93 -5.28
C LYS A 315 -10.57 -4.40 -3.93
N ILE A 316 -11.66 -3.79 -3.46
CA ILE A 316 -12.27 -4.12 -2.17
C ILE A 316 -12.63 -5.61 -2.03
N PRO A 317 -13.25 -6.29 -3.02
CA PRO A 317 -13.62 -7.71 -2.90
C PRO A 317 -12.43 -8.63 -2.66
N ASP A 318 -11.30 -8.40 -3.36
CA ASP A 318 -10.10 -9.23 -3.26
C ASP A 318 -9.44 -9.10 -1.88
N VAL A 319 -9.26 -7.87 -1.39
CA VAL A 319 -8.72 -7.61 -0.04
C VAL A 319 -9.68 -8.16 1.03
N SER A 320 -10.98 -7.96 0.87
CA SER A 320 -11.98 -8.47 1.81
C SER A 320 -12.02 -9.99 1.84
N SER A 321 -11.89 -10.66 0.69
CA SER A 321 -11.83 -12.12 0.61
C SER A 321 -10.55 -12.68 1.26
N PHE A 322 -9.42 -12.00 1.12
CA PHE A 322 -8.19 -12.33 1.86
C PHE A 322 -8.40 -12.21 3.39
N LEU A 323 -8.98 -11.09 3.85
CA LEU A 323 -9.23 -10.86 5.28
C LEU A 323 -10.19 -11.90 5.88
N LEU A 324 -11.25 -12.27 5.15
CA LEU A 324 -12.19 -13.33 5.53
C LEU A 324 -11.56 -14.72 5.58
N GLY A 325 -10.57 -15.01 4.73
CA GLY A 325 -9.83 -16.28 4.73
C GLY A 325 -10.74 -17.51 4.59
N HIS A 326 -10.33 -18.65 5.16
CA HIS A 326 -11.07 -19.92 5.07
C HIS A 326 -11.37 -20.50 6.45
N VAL A 327 -12.01 -19.70 7.31
CA VAL A 327 -12.54 -20.17 8.62
C VAL A 327 -14.03 -20.49 8.54
N GLU A 328 -14.55 -21.22 9.54
CA GLU A 328 -15.98 -21.47 9.69
C GLU A 328 -16.79 -20.16 9.64
N GLY A 329 -17.86 -20.15 8.84
CA GLY A 329 -18.69 -18.96 8.58
C GLY A 329 -18.20 -18.01 7.49
N SER A 330 -16.97 -18.15 6.97
CA SER A 330 -16.44 -17.23 5.94
C SER A 330 -17.26 -17.23 4.65
N ASP A 331 -17.70 -18.40 4.20
CA ASP A 331 -18.44 -18.53 2.93
C ASP A 331 -19.89 -18.07 3.06
N MET A 332 -20.48 -18.15 4.26
CA MET A 332 -21.74 -17.50 4.59
C MET A 332 -21.60 -15.97 4.51
N VAL A 333 -20.51 -15.39 5.04
CA VAL A 333 -20.24 -13.95 4.88
C VAL A 333 -20.07 -13.58 3.40
N ARG A 334 -19.28 -14.36 2.63
CA ARG A 334 -19.12 -14.14 1.18
C ARG A 334 -20.44 -14.18 0.42
N PHE A 335 -21.34 -15.11 0.77
CA PHE A 335 -22.68 -15.19 0.18
C PHE A 335 -23.47 -13.90 0.41
N HIS A 336 -23.50 -13.37 1.64
CA HIS A 336 -24.17 -12.10 1.94
C HIS A 336 -23.50 -10.85 1.34
N LEU A 337 -22.21 -10.92 1.02
CA LEU A 337 -21.47 -9.84 0.35
C LEU A 337 -21.45 -9.95 -1.18
N PHE A 338 -22.04 -11.01 -1.77
CA PHE A 338 -21.93 -11.30 -3.20
C PHE A 338 -22.39 -10.14 -4.10
N ASP A 339 -23.57 -9.57 -3.84
CA ASP A 339 -24.13 -8.52 -4.72
C ASP A 339 -23.33 -7.21 -4.64
N ILE A 340 -22.85 -6.83 -3.45
CA ILE A 340 -22.02 -5.62 -3.29
C ILE A 340 -20.62 -5.85 -3.90
N HIS A 341 -20.04 -7.04 -3.77
CA HIS A 341 -18.77 -7.39 -4.43
C HIS A 341 -18.90 -7.42 -5.95
N LYS A 342 -20.02 -7.93 -6.47
CA LYS A 342 -20.36 -7.89 -7.89
C LYS A 342 -20.50 -6.45 -8.39
N ALA A 343 -21.13 -5.56 -7.62
CA ALA A 343 -21.23 -4.14 -7.96
C ALA A 343 -19.86 -3.44 -7.96
N CYS A 344 -18.98 -3.74 -6.99
CA CYS A 344 -17.58 -3.29 -7.01
C CYS A 344 -16.82 -3.74 -8.26
N LYS A 345 -17.15 -4.90 -8.82
CA LYS A 345 -16.57 -5.45 -10.05
C LYS A 345 -17.31 -5.07 -11.34
N SER A 346 -18.11 -4.00 -11.37
CA SER A 346 -18.61 -3.48 -12.66
C SER A 346 -17.44 -2.98 -13.53
N GLN A 347 -17.52 -3.29 -14.82
CA GLN A 347 -16.60 -2.78 -15.84
C GLN A 347 -16.74 -1.26 -16.02
N THR A 348 -17.95 -0.72 -15.81
CA THR A 348 -18.22 0.71 -15.85
C THR A 348 -17.88 1.33 -14.48
N PRO A 349 -16.88 2.23 -14.35
CA PRO A 349 -16.47 2.76 -13.04
C PRO A 349 -17.59 3.52 -12.32
N ALA A 350 -18.42 4.24 -13.08
CA ALA A 350 -19.55 5.02 -12.57
C ALA A 350 -20.70 4.15 -11.99
N GLU A 351 -20.79 2.87 -12.33
CA GLU A 351 -21.77 1.93 -11.75
C GLU A 351 -21.30 1.32 -10.42
N ARG A 352 -20.00 1.42 -10.10
CA ARG A 352 -19.47 0.89 -8.85
C ARG A 352 -19.97 1.73 -7.67
N PRO A 353 -20.25 1.11 -6.50
CA PRO A 353 -20.69 1.81 -5.30
C PRO A 353 -19.66 2.85 -4.81
N THR A 354 -20.06 3.73 -3.89
CA THR A 354 -19.09 4.48 -3.08
C THR A 354 -18.51 3.58 -1.98
N ALA A 355 -17.36 3.95 -1.41
CA ALA A 355 -16.80 3.21 -0.29
C ALA A 355 -17.74 3.20 0.93
N GLN A 356 -18.48 4.29 1.18
CA GLN A 356 -19.55 4.35 2.19
C GLN A 356 -20.67 3.32 1.93
N ASP A 357 -21.14 3.15 0.69
CA ASP A 357 -22.19 2.17 0.38
C ASP A 357 -21.74 0.72 0.67
N VAL A 358 -20.45 0.43 0.41
CA VAL A 358 -19.83 -0.86 0.73
C VAL A 358 -19.71 -1.03 2.25
N LEU A 359 -19.25 0.01 2.96
CA LEU A 359 -19.11 0.03 4.43
C LEU A 359 -20.45 -0.22 5.12
N ASP A 360 -21.49 0.51 4.70
CA ASP A 360 -22.87 0.37 5.17
C ASP A 360 -23.39 -1.06 4.95
N THR A 361 -23.08 -1.65 3.80
CA THR A 361 -23.50 -3.02 3.47
C THR A 361 -22.78 -4.04 4.35
N TYR A 362 -21.48 -3.90 4.55
CA TYR A 362 -20.71 -4.77 5.45
C TYR A 362 -21.22 -4.67 6.89
N GLN A 363 -21.57 -3.47 7.35
CA GLN A 363 -22.07 -3.25 8.71
C GLN A 363 -23.46 -3.88 8.90
N LYS A 364 -24.34 -3.78 7.89
CA LYS A 364 -25.65 -4.47 7.86
C LYS A 364 -25.47 -5.99 7.93
N VAL A 365 -24.54 -6.56 7.15
CA VAL A 365 -24.24 -8.00 7.15
C VAL A 365 -23.66 -8.47 8.48
N LEU A 366 -22.72 -7.71 9.07
CA LEU A 366 -22.17 -8.04 10.40
C LEU A 366 -23.27 -8.08 11.47
N ASN A 367 -24.19 -7.11 11.47
CA ASN A 367 -25.28 -7.06 12.44
C ASN A 367 -26.26 -8.23 12.24
N LEU A 368 -26.75 -8.43 11.00
CA LEU A 368 -27.67 -9.51 10.63
C LEU A 368 -27.18 -10.90 11.09
N LEU A 369 -25.90 -11.19 10.84
CA LEU A 369 -25.30 -12.49 11.15
C LEU A 369 -25.04 -12.66 12.65
N ARG A 370 -24.74 -11.58 13.39
CA ARG A 370 -24.64 -11.61 14.86
C ARG A 370 -26.00 -11.87 15.49
N ASP A 371 -27.04 -11.18 15.04
CA ASP A 371 -28.39 -11.33 15.60
C ASP A 371 -28.91 -12.76 15.39
N THR A 372 -28.71 -13.32 14.19
CA THR A 372 -29.06 -14.71 13.86
C THR A 372 -28.40 -15.71 14.82
N ALA A 373 -27.10 -15.58 15.10
CA ALA A 373 -26.38 -16.44 16.03
C ALA A 373 -26.90 -16.31 17.48
N THR A 374 -27.26 -15.09 17.92
CA THR A 374 -27.85 -14.89 19.26
C THR A 374 -29.27 -15.45 19.39
N SER A 375 -30.06 -15.45 18.31
CA SER A 375 -31.41 -16.05 18.30
C SER A 375 -31.33 -17.57 18.42
N GLN A 376 -30.48 -18.22 17.61
CA GLN A 376 -30.26 -19.68 17.68
C GLN A 376 -29.77 -20.13 19.06
N THR A 377 -28.87 -19.35 19.69
CA THR A 377 -28.40 -19.64 21.05
C THR A 377 -29.52 -19.54 22.10
N ARG A 378 -30.51 -18.66 21.90
CA ARG A 378 -31.67 -18.50 22.80
C ARG A 378 -32.77 -19.53 22.61
N GLU A 379 -32.89 -20.12 21.41
CA GLU A 379 -33.85 -21.21 21.14
C GLU A 379 -33.32 -22.59 21.57
N MET A 380 -32.03 -22.68 21.91
CA MET A 380 -31.36 -23.90 22.39
C MET A 380 -31.15 -23.96 23.92
N LEU A 381 -31.61 -22.95 24.66
CA LEU A 381 -31.51 -22.81 26.12
C LEU A 381 -32.90 -22.82 26.78
#